data_AF-A0A939WWJ7-F1
#
_entry.id   AF-A0A939WWJ7-F1
#
_cell.length_a   1.000
_cell.length_b   1.000
_cell.length_c   1.000
_cell.angle_alpha   90.00
_cell.angle_beta   90.00
_cell.angle_gamma   90.00
#
_symmetry.space_group_name_H-M   'P 1'
#
loop_
_entity.id
_entity.type
_entity.pdbx_description
1 polymer ?
#
loop_
_entity_poly.entity_id
_entity_poly.type
_entity_poly.pdbx_seq_one_letter_code
_entity_poly.pdbx_strand_id
1 'polypeptide(L)'
;MGLSTFDAFKHLKAEGAIPLEGDRLVALHGRLVSILDDILVVAQETGASLVLGGGTALGAVRHKGFIPWDDDLDVNMPRADWTRFRAAFTARFGGKYVICEPGEPKGYGLCFPRIRLAGTSFVTREDLVDPPPCTGVFVDVFLSENVPDSSALRLLHGFGSLALGFLYSCRKAFAERRWHRKWGLKGGAFRVKRIAGFFVAFASLGFWTRLWDWWNGLCGNESSRFVTYPVGRRHYFGELAPRAGLMPGEALDFEGRKCPCAASMKDYMTRLYGPDYMTPPPEGKRESHVVFQPFFLDSEDAELKVVVATHKQYAMPQDAVYLPVFVGAALSDGSKVPGGFRRDDEGENISAKNKGWCELTALYWAWKNLKADAVGLVHYRRHFKGRGGIASGAELCAALASADAILPKKRNYFIETTYSQYVHAHHAVDLDETRRILEERHSDCVSAFDAVMKSTSGHRFNMMVMKRPLFDDYCTWLFDVLSELERRLDVSSYSEYDARVFGFVAERLLDVYVLARKVKYVEMPVLHLESQHWPRKIVAFLRRKFARRAD
;
A
#
# COMPACT_ATOMS: atom_id res chain seq x y z
N MET A 1 2.86 -21.30 -31.92
CA MET A 1 3.87 -20.33 -31.43
C MET A 1 3.67 -20.13 -29.94
N GLY A 2 4.70 -20.36 -29.13
CA GLY A 2 4.63 -20.15 -27.68
C GLY A 2 4.46 -18.67 -27.34
N LEU A 3 3.23 -18.26 -27.04
CA LEU A 3 2.92 -16.91 -26.53
C LEU A 3 2.97 -16.84 -25.00
N SER A 4 3.46 -17.91 -24.34
CA SER A 4 3.73 -17.87 -22.90
C SER A 4 4.84 -16.87 -22.63
N THR A 5 4.63 -16.07 -21.57
CA THR A 5 5.61 -15.11 -21.05
C THR A 5 6.02 -15.47 -19.63
N PHE A 6 5.58 -16.64 -19.13
CA PHE A 6 5.74 -17.04 -17.73
C PHE A 6 7.22 -17.15 -17.33
N ASP A 7 8.02 -17.87 -18.10
CA ASP A 7 9.45 -18.09 -17.81
C ASP A 7 10.28 -16.79 -17.81
N ALA A 8 9.85 -15.79 -18.58
CA ALA A 8 10.54 -14.49 -18.63
C ALA A 8 10.46 -13.72 -17.29
N PHE A 9 9.53 -14.09 -16.41
CA PHE A 9 9.36 -13.45 -15.11
C PHE A 9 10.00 -14.19 -13.95
N LYS A 10 10.26 -15.51 -14.09
CA LYS A 10 10.90 -16.33 -13.04
C LYS A 10 12.32 -15.91 -12.68
N HIS A 11 13.02 -15.37 -13.67
CA HIS A 11 14.42 -14.94 -13.53
C HIS A 11 14.54 -13.42 -13.67
N LEU A 12 13.46 -12.70 -13.39
CA LEU A 12 13.42 -11.25 -13.50
C LEU A 12 14.35 -10.64 -12.44
N LYS A 13 15.46 -10.03 -12.88
CA LYS A 13 16.27 -9.16 -12.05
C LYS A 13 15.78 -7.72 -12.23
N ALA A 14 15.02 -7.21 -11.27
CA ALA A 14 14.52 -5.84 -11.30
C ALA A 14 15.39 -4.91 -10.44
N GLU A 15 15.73 -3.76 -10.99
CA GLU A 15 16.35 -2.67 -10.21
C GLU A 15 15.41 -2.21 -9.08
N GLY A 16 15.94 -2.12 -7.87
CA GLY A 16 15.17 -1.79 -6.66
C GLY A 16 14.39 -2.96 -6.06
N ALA A 17 14.64 -4.20 -6.53
CA ALA A 17 14.12 -5.39 -5.88
C ALA A 17 14.80 -5.65 -4.54
N ILE A 18 14.03 -6.15 -3.59
CA ILE A 18 14.47 -6.46 -2.24
C ILE A 18 14.85 -7.95 -2.22
N PRO A 19 16.09 -8.30 -1.85
CA PRO A 19 16.47 -9.69 -1.68
C PRO A 19 15.75 -10.28 -0.46
N LEU A 20 15.11 -11.44 -0.64
CA LEU A 20 14.46 -12.22 0.40
C LEU A 20 15.34 -13.42 0.74
N GLU A 21 16.32 -13.19 1.60
CA GLU A 21 17.28 -14.22 2.02
C GLU A 21 17.53 -14.11 3.54
N GLY A 22 18.07 -15.18 4.13
CA GLY A 22 18.43 -15.22 5.56
C GLY A 22 17.27 -14.90 6.49
N ASP A 23 17.53 -14.08 7.52
CA ASP A 23 16.57 -13.72 8.56
C ASP A 23 15.28 -13.10 8.02
N ARG A 24 15.37 -12.35 6.90
CA ARG A 24 14.21 -11.73 6.27
C ARG A 24 13.25 -12.78 5.71
N LEU A 25 13.79 -13.82 5.08
CA LEU A 25 12.99 -14.91 4.52
C LEU A 25 12.36 -15.75 5.64
N VAL A 26 13.12 -16.04 6.69
CA VAL A 26 12.62 -16.77 7.87
C VAL A 26 11.49 -15.99 8.56
N ALA A 27 11.64 -14.66 8.71
CA ALA A 27 10.59 -13.83 9.27
C ALA A 27 9.33 -13.81 8.38
N LEU A 28 9.50 -13.79 7.05
CA LEU A 28 8.38 -13.89 6.10
C LEU A 28 7.66 -15.23 6.24
N HIS A 29 8.40 -16.35 6.31
CA HIS A 29 7.84 -17.69 6.57
C HIS A 29 6.99 -17.69 7.84
N GLY A 30 7.49 -17.09 8.92
CA GLY A 30 6.74 -16.94 10.17
C GLY A 30 5.41 -16.19 9.99
N ARG A 31 5.40 -15.12 9.19
CA ARG A 31 4.16 -14.40 8.86
C ARG A 31 3.22 -15.24 8.01
N LEU A 32 3.70 -15.87 6.94
CA LEU A 32 2.90 -16.74 6.06
C LEU A 32 2.24 -17.88 6.83
N VAL A 33 2.98 -18.51 7.74
CA VAL A 33 2.49 -19.58 8.61
C VAL A 33 1.40 -19.07 9.57
N SER A 34 1.55 -17.88 10.13
CA SER A 34 0.49 -17.28 10.95
C SER A 34 -0.79 -17.02 10.16
N ILE A 35 -0.70 -16.68 8.87
CA ILE A 35 -1.87 -16.56 7.99
C ILE A 35 -2.48 -17.94 7.75
N LEU A 36 -1.65 -18.95 7.47
CA LEU A 36 -2.10 -20.33 7.26
C LEU A 36 -2.85 -20.87 8.49
N ASP A 37 -2.38 -20.61 9.71
CA ASP A 37 -3.08 -21.04 10.93
C ASP A 37 -4.51 -20.51 11.01
N ASP A 38 -4.69 -19.22 10.76
CA ASP A 38 -6.01 -18.59 10.77
C ASP A 38 -6.90 -19.12 9.64
N ILE A 39 -6.32 -19.41 8.47
CA ILE A 39 -7.03 -20.05 7.36
C ILE A 39 -7.49 -21.46 7.76
N LEU A 40 -6.62 -22.27 8.36
CA LEU A 40 -6.92 -23.65 8.77
C LEU A 40 -8.05 -23.68 9.81
N VAL A 41 -8.03 -22.77 10.78
CA VAL A 41 -9.11 -22.62 11.78
C VAL A 41 -10.46 -22.39 11.09
N VAL A 42 -10.55 -21.42 10.20
CA VAL A 42 -11.83 -21.09 9.54
C VAL A 42 -12.25 -22.19 8.56
N ALA A 43 -11.31 -22.84 7.87
CA ALA A 43 -11.60 -23.97 7.00
C ALA A 43 -12.23 -25.13 7.79
N GLN A 44 -11.68 -25.44 8.97
CA GLN A 44 -12.24 -26.44 9.87
C GLN A 44 -13.63 -26.06 10.39
N GLU A 45 -13.83 -24.81 10.82
CA GLU A 45 -15.12 -24.32 11.34
C GLU A 45 -16.24 -24.35 10.30
N THR A 46 -15.89 -24.08 9.03
CA THR A 46 -16.86 -24.05 7.92
C THR A 46 -17.03 -25.39 7.22
N GLY A 47 -16.18 -26.37 7.53
CA GLY A 47 -16.08 -27.63 6.78
C GLY A 47 -15.61 -27.45 5.33
N ALA A 48 -14.91 -26.34 5.03
CA ALA A 48 -14.40 -26.05 3.70
C ALA A 48 -13.22 -26.98 3.36
N SER A 49 -13.24 -27.57 2.17
CA SER A 49 -12.13 -28.39 1.68
C SER A 49 -10.96 -27.50 1.31
N LEU A 50 -9.84 -27.67 2.00
CA LEU A 50 -8.58 -26.98 1.73
C LEU A 50 -7.49 -28.01 1.51
N VAL A 51 -6.56 -27.73 0.59
CA VAL A 51 -5.28 -28.47 0.49
C VAL A 51 -4.13 -27.50 0.21
N LEU A 52 -2.92 -27.83 0.64
CA LEU A 52 -1.73 -27.09 0.20
C LEU A 52 -1.59 -27.16 -1.33
N GLY A 53 -1.21 -26.04 -1.95
CA GLY A 53 -1.03 -25.91 -3.40
C GLY A 53 0.44 -25.87 -3.81
N GLY A 54 0.71 -26.16 -5.09
CA GLY A 54 1.94 -25.77 -5.76
C GLY A 54 3.25 -26.09 -5.00
N GLY A 55 4.07 -25.04 -4.81
CA GLY A 55 5.37 -25.12 -4.13
C GLY A 55 5.24 -25.47 -2.66
N THR A 56 4.20 -24.97 -1.99
CA THR A 56 3.90 -25.26 -0.59
C THR A 56 3.63 -26.75 -0.35
N ALA A 57 2.83 -27.37 -1.23
CA ALA A 57 2.55 -28.80 -1.17
C ALA A 57 3.80 -29.66 -1.46
N LEU A 58 4.66 -29.20 -2.37
CA LEU A 58 5.98 -29.81 -2.62
C LEU A 58 6.90 -29.67 -1.41
N GLY A 59 6.87 -28.53 -0.73
CA GLY A 59 7.56 -28.28 0.53
C GLY A 59 7.16 -29.26 1.63
N ALA A 60 5.86 -29.47 1.83
CA ALA A 60 5.35 -30.45 2.79
C ALA A 60 5.90 -31.88 2.51
N VAL A 61 5.88 -32.32 1.25
CA VAL A 61 6.36 -33.66 0.88
C VAL A 61 7.88 -33.79 1.02
N ARG A 62 8.64 -32.78 0.60
CA ARG A 62 10.09 -32.87 0.45
C ARG A 62 10.88 -32.40 1.67
N HIS A 63 10.37 -31.38 2.37
CA HIS A 63 11.07 -30.68 3.45
C HIS A 63 10.31 -30.69 4.78
N LYS A 64 9.04 -31.15 4.80
CA LYS A 64 8.13 -31.04 5.96
C LYS A 64 7.88 -29.59 6.40
N GLY A 65 8.00 -28.65 5.46
CA GLY A 65 7.99 -27.21 5.69
C GLY A 65 8.25 -26.47 4.38
N PHE A 66 8.64 -25.19 4.46
CA PHE A 66 8.96 -24.42 3.27
C PHE A 66 10.11 -25.04 2.48
N ILE A 67 10.08 -24.84 1.16
CA ILE A 67 11.30 -24.97 0.37
C ILE A 67 12.23 -23.81 0.80
N PRO A 68 13.54 -24.04 1.04
CA PRO A 68 14.39 -23.02 1.69
C PRO A 68 14.52 -21.66 0.99
N TRP A 69 14.11 -21.56 -0.28
CA TRP A 69 14.13 -20.34 -1.08
C TRP A 69 12.74 -19.91 -1.56
N ASP A 70 11.67 -20.61 -1.15
CA ASP A 70 10.29 -20.20 -1.44
C ASP A 70 9.95 -18.95 -0.63
N ASP A 71 9.22 -18.02 -1.24
CA ASP A 71 8.81 -16.75 -0.62
C ASP A 71 7.29 -16.53 -0.63
N ASP A 72 6.51 -17.55 -1.00
CA ASP A 72 5.06 -17.54 -1.03
C ASP A 72 4.44 -18.78 -0.38
N LEU A 73 3.12 -18.74 -0.22
CA LEU A 73 2.32 -19.84 0.30
C LEU A 73 1.02 -19.94 -0.50
N ASP A 74 0.79 -21.12 -1.05
CA ASP A 74 -0.36 -21.44 -1.88
C ASP A 74 -1.29 -22.44 -1.17
N VAL A 75 -2.59 -22.17 -1.22
CA VAL A 75 -3.63 -23.13 -0.87
C VAL A 75 -4.62 -23.27 -2.02
N ASN A 76 -5.18 -24.46 -2.17
CA ASN A 76 -6.23 -24.74 -3.13
C ASN A 76 -7.57 -24.95 -2.41
N MET A 77 -8.65 -24.43 -2.99
CA MET A 77 -10.01 -24.56 -2.46
C MET A 77 -11.01 -24.76 -3.61
N PRO A 78 -12.03 -25.62 -3.48
CA PRO A 78 -13.17 -25.62 -4.41
C PRO A 78 -13.89 -24.26 -4.39
N ARG A 79 -14.39 -23.80 -5.56
CA ARG A 79 -15.10 -22.51 -5.66
C ARG A 79 -16.29 -22.40 -4.70
N ALA A 80 -17.07 -23.47 -4.54
CA ALA A 80 -18.21 -23.50 -3.62
C ALA A 80 -17.78 -23.30 -2.15
N ASP A 81 -16.64 -23.88 -1.77
CA ASP A 81 -16.09 -23.79 -0.41
C ASP A 81 -15.48 -22.41 -0.15
N TRP A 82 -14.77 -21.85 -1.12
CA TRP A 82 -14.28 -20.47 -1.04
C TRP A 82 -15.39 -19.47 -0.73
N THR A 83 -16.56 -19.63 -1.37
CA THR A 83 -17.70 -18.72 -1.17
C THR A 83 -18.16 -18.71 0.30
N ARG A 84 -18.24 -19.89 0.94
CA ARG A 84 -18.62 -20.03 2.36
C ARG A 84 -17.48 -19.58 3.28
N PHE A 85 -16.26 -20.03 3.00
CA PHE A 85 -15.05 -19.70 3.75
C PHE A 85 -14.82 -18.20 3.84
N ARG A 86 -14.88 -17.49 2.71
CA ARG A 86 -14.61 -16.04 2.63
C ARG A 86 -15.52 -15.23 3.55
N ALA A 87 -16.80 -15.59 3.62
CA ALA A 87 -17.77 -14.91 4.48
C ALA A 87 -17.42 -15.09 5.96
N ALA A 88 -17.13 -16.32 6.37
CA ALA A 88 -16.73 -16.64 7.76
C ALA A 88 -15.38 -16.00 8.14
N PHE A 89 -14.40 -16.06 7.24
CA PHE A 89 -13.08 -15.48 7.45
C PHE A 89 -13.16 -13.96 7.63
N THR A 90 -13.94 -13.28 6.79
CA THR A 90 -14.17 -11.83 6.89
C THR A 90 -14.89 -11.46 8.19
N ALA A 91 -15.89 -12.24 8.61
CA ALA A 91 -16.61 -11.98 9.85
C ALA A 91 -15.71 -12.14 11.09
N ARG A 92 -14.81 -13.12 11.07
CA ARG A 92 -13.92 -13.45 12.20
C ARG A 92 -12.70 -12.52 12.29
N PHE A 93 -12.04 -12.28 11.17
CA PHE A 93 -10.76 -11.59 11.11
C PHE A 93 -10.81 -10.26 10.33
N GLY A 94 -12.00 -9.67 10.20
CA GLY A 94 -12.18 -8.35 9.64
C GLY A 94 -11.27 -7.32 10.33
N GLY A 95 -10.46 -6.61 9.54
CA GLY A 95 -9.47 -5.65 10.03
C GLY A 95 -8.06 -6.22 10.20
N LYS A 96 -7.91 -7.51 10.50
CA LYS A 96 -6.60 -8.20 10.47
C LYS A 96 -6.18 -8.55 9.05
N TYR A 97 -7.15 -8.90 8.20
CA TYR A 97 -6.91 -9.27 6.81
C TYR A 97 -7.73 -8.42 5.83
N VAL A 98 -7.17 -8.26 4.63
CA VAL A 98 -7.87 -7.75 3.45
C VAL A 98 -7.92 -8.87 2.42
N ILE A 99 -9.13 -9.30 2.06
CA ILE A 99 -9.33 -10.26 0.97
C ILE A 99 -9.34 -9.49 -0.35
N CYS A 100 -8.54 -9.96 -1.30
CA CYS A 100 -8.56 -9.48 -2.68
C CYS A 100 -8.98 -10.62 -3.60
N GLU A 101 -9.91 -10.37 -4.51
CA GLU A 101 -10.48 -11.35 -5.43
C GLU A 101 -10.64 -10.74 -6.83
N PRO A 102 -10.85 -11.52 -7.90
CA PRO A 102 -10.88 -10.99 -9.26
C PRO A 102 -11.75 -9.74 -9.43
N GLY A 103 -11.10 -8.57 -9.61
CA GLY A 103 -11.76 -7.28 -9.78
C GLY A 103 -12.06 -6.48 -8.51
N GLU A 104 -11.80 -7.03 -7.32
CA GLU A 104 -12.05 -6.39 -6.01
C GLU A 104 -10.90 -6.61 -5.01
N PRO A 105 -10.50 -5.60 -4.22
CA PRO A 105 -10.83 -4.20 -4.36
C PRO A 105 -10.32 -3.64 -5.69
N LYS A 106 -10.78 -2.45 -6.07
CA LYS A 106 -10.26 -1.74 -7.25
C LYS A 106 -8.74 -1.66 -7.16
N GLY A 107 -8.06 -2.01 -8.26
CA GLY A 107 -6.60 -2.15 -8.34
C GLY A 107 -6.15 -3.60 -8.40
N TYR A 108 -6.90 -4.54 -7.80
CA TYR A 108 -6.52 -5.95 -7.83
C TYR A 108 -6.61 -6.57 -9.24
N GLY A 109 -5.44 -6.85 -9.82
CA GLY A 109 -5.27 -7.24 -11.22
C GLY A 109 -5.08 -8.74 -11.47
N LEU A 110 -5.35 -9.60 -10.47
CA LEU A 110 -5.19 -11.05 -10.56
C LEU A 110 -6.53 -11.78 -10.73
N CYS A 111 -6.45 -13.02 -11.16
CA CYS A 111 -7.59 -13.87 -11.51
C CYS A 111 -7.86 -14.97 -10.47
N PHE A 112 -7.26 -14.85 -9.29
CA PHE A 112 -7.45 -15.73 -8.15
C PHE A 112 -7.43 -14.91 -6.86
N PRO A 113 -8.06 -15.38 -5.77
CA PRO A 113 -8.04 -14.67 -4.51
C PRO A 113 -6.69 -14.65 -3.77
N ARG A 114 -6.48 -13.59 -2.97
CA ARG A 114 -5.40 -13.40 -2.00
C ARG A 114 -5.97 -13.02 -0.65
N ILE A 115 -5.42 -13.61 0.41
CA ILE A 115 -5.67 -13.18 1.79
C ILE A 115 -4.44 -12.40 2.24
N ARG A 116 -4.56 -11.07 2.37
CA ARG A 116 -3.44 -10.18 2.71
C ARG A 116 -3.50 -9.74 4.17
N LEU A 117 -2.39 -9.87 4.89
CA LEU A 117 -2.22 -9.43 6.27
C LEU A 117 -2.11 -7.90 6.33
N ALA A 118 -3.11 -7.25 6.94
CA ALA A 118 -3.11 -5.81 7.13
C ALA A 118 -1.97 -5.39 8.08
N GLY A 119 -1.47 -4.15 7.91
CA GLY A 119 -0.37 -3.64 8.74
C GLY A 119 1.02 -4.13 8.33
N THR A 120 1.14 -4.91 7.25
CA THR A 120 2.42 -5.32 6.64
C THR A 120 2.52 -4.78 5.21
N SER A 121 3.70 -4.85 4.61
CA SER A 121 3.90 -4.56 3.19
C SER A 121 4.81 -5.58 2.52
N PHE A 122 4.30 -6.12 1.41
CA PHE A 122 4.90 -7.14 0.55
C PHE A 122 4.48 -6.84 -0.89
N VAL A 123 5.11 -5.82 -1.49
CA VAL A 123 4.76 -5.33 -2.82
C VAL A 123 5.40 -6.22 -3.88
N THR A 124 4.59 -6.94 -4.66
CA THR A 124 5.08 -7.71 -5.81
C THR A 124 4.84 -6.95 -7.12
N ARG A 125 5.39 -7.48 -8.23
CA ARG A 125 5.18 -6.92 -9.58
C ARG A 125 3.70 -6.63 -9.88
N GLU A 126 2.82 -7.53 -9.45
CA GLU A 126 1.38 -7.49 -9.70
C GLU A 126 0.73 -6.23 -9.13
N ASP A 127 1.33 -5.61 -8.12
CA ASP A 127 0.82 -4.45 -7.40
C ASP A 127 1.35 -3.12 -7.98
N LEU A 128 2.29 -3.12 -8.92
CA LEU A 128 2.99 -1.90 -9.37
C LEU A 128 2.21 -0.99 -10.34
N VAL A 129 1.17 -1.50 -11.00
CA VAL A 129 0.42 -0.72 -12.01
C VAL A 129 -0.73 0.04 -11.38
N ASP A 130 -1.53 -0.65 -10.58
CA ASP A 130 -2.70 -0.14 -9.90
C ASP A 130 -2.75 -0.82 -8.53
N PRO A 131 -1.97 -0.35 -7.54
CA PRO A 131 -1.83 -1.05 -6.28
C PRO A 131 -3.18 -1.17 -5.58
N PRO A 132 -3.56 -2.36 -5.09
CA PRO A 132 -4.73 -2.48 -4.25
C PRO A 132 -4.52 -1.68 -2.95
N PRO A 133 -5.62 -1.32 -2.24
CA PRO A 133 -5.54 -0.61 -0.97
C PRO A 133 -4.65 -1.26 0.10
N CYS A 134 -4.45 -2.58 0.03
CA CYS A 134 -3.56 -3.33 0.91
C CYS A 134 -2.55 -4.12 0.08
N THR A 135 -1.26 -3.88 0.31
CA THR A 135 -0.14 -4.61 -0.31
C THR A 135 0.58 -5.52 0.68
N GLY A 136 -0.08 -5.96 1.77
CA GLY A 136 0.52 -6.79 2.80
C GLY A 136 0.92 -8.20 2.35
N VAL A 137 1.67 -8.89 3.21
CA VAL A 137 2.05 -10.32 3.11
C VAL A 137 0.80 -11.15 2.85
N PHE A 138 0.88 -12.14 1.96
CA PHE A 138 -0.32 -12.81 1.47
C PHE A 138 -0.17 -14.32 1.31
N VAL A 139 -1.31 -15.00 1.36
CA VAL A 139 -1.48 -16.38 0.91
C VAL A 139 -2.33 -16.37 -0.37
N ASP A 140 -1.86 -17.07 -1.40
CA ASP A 140 -2.57 -17.24 -2.67
C ASP A 140 -3.58 -18.39 -2.54
N VAL A 141 -4.84 -18.13 -2.94
CA VAL A 141 -5.92 -19.13 -2.90
C VAL A 141 -6.31 -19.48 -4.32
N PHE A 142 -5.89 -20.66 -4.79
CA PHE A 142 -6.25 -21.15 -6.11
C PHE A 142 -7.57 -21.90 -6.09
N LEU A 143 -8.54 -21.39 -6.86
CA LEU A 143 -9.85 -22.02 -6.97
C LEU A 143 -9.80 -23.23 -7.90
N SER A 144 -10.25 -24.38 -7.38
CA SER A 144 -10.55 -25.56 -8.17
C SER A 144 -11.92 -25.40 -8.81
N GLU A 145 -11.95 -25.41 -10.14
CA GLU A 145 -13.16 -25.23 -10.95
C GLU A 145 -13.75 -26.56 -11.37
N ASN A 146 -15.07 -26.66 -11.28
CA ASN A 146 -15.78 -27.81 -11.84
C ASN A 146 -15.69 -27.77 -13.37
N VAL A 147 -15.71 -28.96 -13.98
CA VAL A 147 -15.58 -29.11 -15.43
C VAL A 147 -16.75 -29.94 -15.95
N PRO A 148 -17.41 -29.55 -17.06
CA PRO A 148 -18.49 -30.37 -17.64
C PRO A 148 -18.04 -31.80 -17.91
N ASP A 149 -18.86 -32.80 -17.56
CA ASP A 149 -18.52 -34.20 -17.80
C ASP A 149 -18.62 -34.59 -19.28
N SER A 150 -19.50 -33.91 -20.02
CA SER A 150 -19.58 -34.01 -21.47
C SER A 150 -18.30 -33.51 -22.11
N SER A 151 -17.64 -34.38 -22.88
CA SER A 151 -16.39 -34.05 -23.57
C SER A 151 -16.53 -32.86 -24.51
N ALA A 152 -17.65 -32.72 -25.22
CA ALA A 152 -17.88 -31.58 -26.11
C ALA A 152 -18.01 -30.26 -25.33
N LEU A 153 -18.79 -30.25 -24.25
CA LEU A 153 -18.98 -29.06 -23.41
C LEU A 153 -17.69 -28.68 -22.68
N ARG A 154 -16.93 -29.67 -22.19
CA ARG A 154 -15.61 -29.46 -21.57
C ARG A 154 -14.63 -28.80 -22.53
N LEU A 155 -14.66 -29.20 -23.80
CA LEU A 155 -13.77 -28.69 -24.83
C LEU A 155 -14.12 -27.23 -25.18
N LEU A 156 -15.41 -26.92 -25.32
CA LEU A 156 -15.91 -25.55 -25.50
C LEU A 156 -15.56 -24.66 -24.29
N HIS A 157 -15.84 -25.14 -23.08
CA HIS A 157 -15.55 -24.43 -21.83
C HIS A 157 -14.05 -24.15 -21.68
N GLY A 158 -13.21 -25.14 -21.94
CA GLY A 158 -11.75 -24.99 -21.87
C GLY A 158 -11.19 -24.02 -22.91
N PHE A 159 -11.67 -24.05 -24.16
CA PHE A 159 -11.23 -23.08 -25.17
C PHE A 159 -11.69 -21.65 -24.85
N GLY A 160 -12.92 -21.48 -24.36
CA GLY A 160 -13.37 -20.16 -23.90
C GLY A 160 -12.53 -19.64 -22.74
N SER A 161 -12.15 -20.51 -21.81
CA SER A 161 -11.25 -20.17 -20.70
C SER A 161 -9.87 -19.73 -21.21
N LEU A 162 -9.27 -20.48 -22.14
CA LEU A 162 -7.99 -20.10 -22.74
C LEU A 162 -8.07 -18.79 -23.53
N ALA A 163 -9.15 -18.57 -24.28
CA ALA A 163 -9.36 -17.34 -25.03
C ALA A 163 -9.47 -16.12 -24.10
N LEU A 164 -10.33 -16.19 -23.07
CA LEU A 164 -10.50 -15.11 -22.10
C LEU A 164 -9.22 -14.87 -21.29
N GLY A 165 -8.54 -15.94 -20.85
CA GLY A 165 -7.24 -15.85 -20.18
C GLY A 165 -6.16 -15.20 -21.06
N PHE A 166 -6.18 -15.46 -22.37
CA PHE A 166 -5.30 -14.79 -23.32
C PHE A 166 -5.63 -13.29 -23.47
N LEU A 167 -6.90 -12.92 -23.57
CA LEU A 167 -7.32 -11.51 -23.63
C LEU A 167 -6.95 -10.75 -22.35
N TYR A 168 -7.16 -11.37 -21.18
CA TYR A 168 -6.68 -10.87 -19.89
C TYR A 168 -5.16 -10.66 -19.91
N SER A 169 -4.39 -11.67 -20.35
CA SER A 169 -2.93 -11.58 -20.42
C SER A 169 -2.46 -10.45 -21.34
N CYS A 170 -3.14 -10.25 -22.48
CA CYS A 170 -2.91 -9.13 -23.39
C CYS A 170 -3.19 -7.78 -22.71
N ARG A 171 -4.34 -7.65 -22.04
CA ARG A 171 -4.73 -6.43 -21.32
C ARG A 171 -3.74 -6.08 -20.21
N LYS A 172 -3.29 -7.09 -19.45
CA LYS A 172 -2.28 -6.94 -18.39
C LYS A 172 -0.95 -6.51 -18.97
N ALA A 173 -0.47 -7.16 -20.04
CA ALA A 173 0.77 -6.78 -20.71
C ALA A 173 0.75 -5.35 -21.28
N PHE A 174 -0.40 -4.91 -21.79
CA PHE A 174 -0.55 -3.51 -22.20
C PHE A 174 -0.51 -2.55 -21.01
N ALA A 175 -1.14 -2.88 -19.88
CA ALA A 175 -1.08 -2.06 -18.66
C ALA A 175 0.36 -1.90 -18.15
N GLU A 176 1.10 -2.99 -18.11
CA GLU A 176 2.47 -3.10 -17.58
C GLU A 176 3.57 -2.68 -18.57
N ARG A 177 3.22 -2.25 -19.78
CA ARG A 177 4.17 -1.98 -20.88
C ARG A 177 5.32 -1.02 -20.52
N ARG A 178 5.13 -0.14 -19.54
CA ARG A 178 6.19 0.75 -19.04
C ARG A 178 7.23 -0.03 -18.23
N TRP A 179 6.79 -0.92 -17.34
CA TRP A 179 7.63 -1.80 -16.54
C TRP A 179 8.36 -2.84 -17.40
N HIS A 180 7.66 -3.46 -18.35
CA HIS A 180 8.31 -4.41 -19.29
C HIS A 180 9.46 -3.75 -20.05
N ARG A 181 9.30 -2.48 -20.46
CA ARG A 181 10.39 -1.71 -21.07
C ARG A 181 11.52 -1.41 -20.09
N LYS A 182 11.18 -1.01 -18.86
CA LYS A 182 12.16 -0.72 -17.80
C LYS A 182 13.05 -1.94 -17.50
N TRP A 183 12.46 -3.13 -17.43
CA TRP A 183 13.19 -4.38 -17.16
C TRP A 183 13.74 -5.08 -18.40
N GLY A 184 13.70 -4.44 -19.57
CA GLY A 184 14.25 -5.03 -20.80
C GLY A 184 13.52 -6.29 -21.29
N LEU A 185 12.29 -6.55 -20.84
CA LEU A 185 11.48 -7.69 -21.29
C LEU A 185 11.06 -7.47 -22.74
N LYS A 186 11.69 -8.23 -23.64
CA LYS A 186 11.52 -8.16 -25.10
C LYS A 186 11.14 -9.54 -25.64
N GLY A 187 10.55 -9.57 -26.84
CA GLY A 187 10.19 -10.80 -27.54
C GLY A 187 8.91 -10.69 -28.36
N GLY A 188 8.72 -11.64 -29.28
CA GLY A 188 7.53 -11.71 -30.13
C GLY A 188 6.24 -11.79 -29.31
N ALA A 189 6.22 -12.63 -28.26
CA ALA A 189 5.07 -12.79 -27.37
C ALA A 189 4.67 -11.47 -26.68
N PHE A 190 5.62 -10.73 -26.11
CA PHE A 190 5.37 -9.42 -25.50
C PHE A 190 4.91 -8.37 -26.51
N ARG A 191 5.38 -8.44 -27.77
CA ARG A 191 4.90 -7.55 -28.85
C ARG A 191 3.45 -7.84 -29.19
N VAL A 192 3.11 -9.10 -29.47
CA VAL A 192 1.75 -9.55 -29.79
C VAL A 192 0.78 -9.18 -28.67
N LYS A 193 1.12 -9.53 -27.41
CA LYS A 193 0.25 -9.25 -26.27
C LYS A 193 -0.01 -7.76 -26.04
N ARG A 194 0.98 -6.89 -26.25
CA ARG A 194 0.79 -5.44 -26.11
C ARG A 194 -0.07 -4.84 -27.21
N ILE A 195 0.09 -5.31 -28.46
CA ILE A 195 -0.74 -4.85 -29.59
C ILE A 195 -2.18 -5.31 -29.39
N ALA A 196 -2.41 -6.60 -29.15
CA ALA A 196 -3.73 -7.13 -28.84
C ALA A 196 -4.33 -6.44 -27.60
N GLY A 197 -3.50 -6.21 -26.57
CA GLY A 197 -3.84 -5.52 -25.34
C GLY A 197 -4.35 -4.09 -25.51
N PHE A 198 -3.90 -3.38 -26.55
CA PHE A 198 -4.42 -2.06 -26.92
C PHE A 198 -5.87 -2.15 -27.40
N PHE A 199 -6.20 -3.13 -28.23
CA PHE A 199 -7.56 -3.32 -28.76
C PHE A 199 -8.56 -3.77 -27.70
N VAL A 200 -8.11 -4.42 -26.63
CA VAL A 200 -8.96 -4.78 -25.47
C VAL A 200 -8.91 -3.77 -24.32
N ALA A 201 -8.25 -2.63 -24.51
CA ALA A 201 -8.13 -1.59 -23.48
C ALA A 201 -9.41 -0.79 -23.25
N PHE A 202 -10.47 -1.00 -24.05
CA PHE A 202 -11.79 -0.39 -23.84
C PHE A 202 -12.43 -0.76 -22.50
N ALA A 203 -11.99 -1.87 -21.89
CA ALA A 203 -12.40 -2.29 -20.56
C ALA A 203 -11.22 -2.31 -19.57
N SER A 204 -11.53 -2.11 -18.28
CA SER A 204 -10.54 -2.11 -17.20
C SER A 204 -9.92 -3.50 -17.01
N LEU A 205 -8.73 -3.56 -16.40
CA LEU A 205 -8.11 -4.86 -16.07
C LEU A 205 -9.05 -5.70 -15.18
N GLY A 206 -9.67 -5.07 -14.18
CA GLY A 206 -10.65 -5.70 -13.30
C GLY A 206 -11.94 -6.18 -13.98
N PHE A 207 -12.28 -5.67 -15.17
CA PHE A 207 -13.37 -6.23 -15.96
C PHE A 207 -12.96 -7.58 -16.58
N TRP A 208 -11.77 -7.64 -17.17
CA TRP A 208 -11.27 -8.85 -17.82
C TRP A 208 -10.98 -9.99 -16.81
N THR A 209 -10.51 -9.66 -15.60
CA THR A 209 -10.36 -10.65 -14.52
C THR A 209 -11.72 -11.25 -14.14
N ARG A 210 -12.73 -10.42 -13.88
CA ARG A 210 -14.10 -10.85 -13.55
C ARG A 210 -14.74 -11.67 -14.65
N LEU A 211 -14.57 -11.27 -15.91
CA LEU A 211 -15.14 -12.00 -17.04
C LEU A 211 -14.55 -13.40 -17.17
N TRP A 212 -13.23 -13.54 -16.98
CA TRP A 212 -12.58 -14.85 -17.03
C TRP A 212 -12.93 -15.70 -15.80
N ASP A 213 -12.97 -15.12 -14.61
CA ASP A 213 -13.43 -15.79 -13.38
C ASP A 213 -14.87 -16.31 -13.51
N TRP A 214 -15.78 -15.46 -13.97
CA TRP A 214 -17.17 -15.83 -14.24
C TRP A 214 -17.28 -16.99 -15.22
N TRP A 215 -16.53 -16.93 -16.34
CA TRP A 215 -16.53 -18.00 -17.32
C TRP A 215 -16.13 -19.33 -16.70
N ASN A 216 -15.05 -19.35 -15.92
CA ASN A 216 -14.53 -20.56 -15.31
C ASN A 216 -15.49 -21.16 -14.27
N GLY A 217 -16.28 -20.32 -13.60
CA GLY A 217 -17.30 -20.74 -12.64
C GLY A 217 -18.63 -21.19 -13.25
N LEU A 218 -18.79 -21.23 -14.58
CA LEU A 218 -20.06 -21.56 -15.24
C LEU A 218 -20.53 -23.00 -14.96
N CYS A 219 -19.60 -23.92 -14.69
CA CYS A 219 -19.97 -25.28 -14.32
C CYS A 219 -20.35 -25.35 -12.83
N GLY A 220 -21.62 -25.21 -12.51
CA GLY A 220 -22.12 -25.35 -11.14
C GLY A 220 -22.25 -26.80 -10.64
N ASN A 221 -21.78 -27.81 -11.39
CA ASN A 221 -21.92 -29.20 -11.01
C ASN A 221 -20.85 -29.61 -9.99
N GLU A 222 -21.18 -29.52 -8.70
CA GLU A 222 -20.33 -29.94 -7.58
C GLU A 222 -20.02 -31.46 -7.57
N SER A 223 -20.72 -32.26 -8.37
CA SER A 223 -20.46 -33.69 -8.54
C SER A 223 -19.67 -34.03 -9.80
N SER A 224 -19.15 -33.03 -10.52
CA SER A 224 -18.40 -33.25 -11.76
C SER A 224 -17.23 -34.22 -11.54
N ARG A 225 -17.01 -35.14 -12.49
CA ARG A 225 -15.94 -36.13 -12.41
C ARG A 225 -14.56 -35.48 -12.44
N PHE A 226 -14.45 -34.34 -13.12
CA PHE A 226 -13.20 -33.61 -13.31
C PHE A 226 -13.28 -32.21 -12.73
N VAL A 227 -12.11 -31.70 -12.34
CA VAL A 227 -11.88 -30.31 -11.96
C VAL A 227 -10.60 -29.80 -12.62
N THR A 228 -10.37 -28.50 -12.60
CA THR A 228 -9.15 -27.88 -13.12
C THR A 228 -8.81 -26.58 -12.38
N TYR A 229 -7.57 -26.11 -12.55
CA TYR A 229 -7.09 -24.80 -12.11
C TYR A 229 -6.76 -23.93 -13.34
N PRO A 230 -7.71 -23.14 -13.88
CA PRO A 230 -7.50 -22.39 -15.13
C PRO A 230 -6.39 -21.34 -15.03
N VAL A 231 -6.21 -20.77 -13.84
CA VAL A 231 -5.18 -19.78 -13.51
C VAL A 231 -3.83 -20.41 -13.18
N GLY A 232 -3.79 -21.73 -12.99
CA GLY A 232 -2.58 -22.47 -12.68
C GLY A 232 -1.57 -22.42 -13.83
N ARG A 233 -0.34 -22.82 -13.52
CA ARG A 233 0.82 -22.77 -14.43
C ARG A 233 0.62 -23.54 -15.74
N ARG A 234 -0.21 -24.59 -15.77
CA ARG A 234 -0.51 -25.35 -17.02
C ARG A 234 -1.89 -25.04 -17.59
N HIS A 235 -2.61 -24.09 -17.01
CA HIS A 235 -3.94 -23.65 -17.43
C HIS A 235 -4.98 -24.78 -17.49
N TYR A 236 -6.16 -24.46 -18.02
CA TYR A 236 -7.35 -25.30 -18.01
C TYR A 236 -7.12 -26.78 -18.41
N PHE A 237 -6.55 -27.04 -19.59
CA PHE A 237 -6.38 -28.42 -20.07
C PHE A 237 -5.18 -29.12 -19.44
N GLY A 238 -4.13 -28.37 -19.09
CA GLY A 238 -2.91 -28.94 -18.51
C GLY A 238 -3.05 -29.32 -17.03
N GLU A 239 -4.02 -28.73 -16.33
CA GLU A 239 -4.31 -29.01 -14.92
C GLU A 239 -5.63 -29.77 -14.69
N LEU A 240 -6.29 -30.18 -15.78
CA LEU A 240 -7.46 -31.05 -15.72
C LEU A 240 -7.12 -32.35 -14.96
N ALA A 241 -7.91 -32.66 -13.94
CA ALA A 241 -7.70 -33.82 -13.07
C ALA A 241 -9.02 -34.47 -12.66
N PRO A 242 -9.02 -35.78 -12.33
CA PRO A 242 -10.14 -36.39 -11.61
C PRO A 242 -10.34 -35.71 -10.25
N ARG A 243 -11.59 -35.39 -9.91
CA ARG A 243 -11.97 -34.76 -8.63
C ARG A 243 -11.42 -35.52 -7.42
N ALA A 244 -11.56 -36.85 -7.45
CA ALA A 244 -11.15 -37.73 -6.35
C ALA A 244 -9.66 -37.60 -5.98
N GLY A 245 -8.78 -37.24 -6.92
CA GLY A 245 -7.35 -37.08 -6.65
C GLY A 245 -6.97 -35.74 -6.01
N LEU A 246 -7.90 -34.77 -5.99
CA LEU A 246 -7.68 -33.41 -5.49
C LEU A 246 -8.46 -33.10 -4.21
N MET A 247 -9.35 -34.00 -3.79
CA MET A 247 -9.96 -33.91 -2.47
C MET A 247 -8.85 -34.01 -1.39
N PRO A 248 -9.06 -33.42 -0.19
CA PRO A 248 -8.14 -33.60 0.91
C PRO A 248 -7.90 -35.10 1.20
N GLY A 249 -6.64 -35.50 1.15
CA GLY A 249 -6.15 -36.80 1.58
C GLY A 249 -5.65 -36.77 3.02
N GLU A 250 -4.70 -37.65 3.31
CA GLU A 250 -3.99 -37.63 4.59
C GLU A 250 -3.23 -36.30 4.77
N ALA A 251 -3.28 -35.77 5.99
CA ALA A 251 -2.58 -34.54 6.33
C ALA A 251 -1.06 -34.80 6.45
N LEU A 252 -0.26 -33.95 5.81
CA LEU A 252 1.20 -34.00 5.87
C LEU A 252 1.76 -32.96 6.84
N ASP A 253 2.98 -33.19 7.30
CA ASP A 253 3.70 -32.22 8.13
C ASP A 253 4.14 -31.02 7.28
N PHE A 254 3.82 -29.81 7.73
CA PHE A 254 4.30 -28.55 7.18
C PHE A 254 4.52 -27.55 8.31
N GLU A 255 5.78 -27.16 8.56
CA GLU A 255 6.15 -26.22 9.63
C GLU A 255 5.61 -26.66 11.01
N GLY A 256 5.65 -27.98 11.29
CA GLY A 256 5.14 -28.56 12.54
C GLY A 256 3.62 -28.69 12.63
N ARG A 257 2.86 -28.37 11.58
CA ARG A 257 1.40 -28.55 11.51
C ARG A 257 1.03 -29.75 10.66
N LYS A 258 -0.12 -30.37 10.96
CA LYS A 258 -0.77 -31.33 10.08
C LYS A 258 -1.66 -30.59 9.10
N CYS A 259 -1.17 -30.43 7.88
CA CYS A 259 -1.83 -29.68 6.83
C CYS A 259 -2.50 -30.60 5.81
N PRO A 260 -3.77 -30.36 5.46
CA PRO A 260 -4.45 -31.08 4.39
C PRO A 260 -3.69 -31.00 3.06
N CYS A 261 -3.53 -32.14 2.39
CA CYS A 261 -2.84 -32.25 1.11
C CYS A 261 -3.74 -32.99 0.11
N ALA A 262 -3.41 -32.96 -1.18
CA ALA A 262 -4.19 -33.67 -2.19
C ALA A 262 -4.20 -35.19 -1.93
N ALA A 263 -5.34 -35.86 -2.16
CA ALA A 263 -5.52 -37.29 -1.97
C ALA A 263 -4.47 -38.15 -2.68
N SER A 264 -4.02 -37.74 -3.87
CA SER A 264 -2.86 -38.35 -4.53
C SER A 264 -1.74 -37.32 -4.70
N MET A 265 -0.93 -37.14 -3.65
CA MET A 265 0.21 -36.23 -3.70
C MET A 265 1.24 -36.62 -4.77
N LYS A 266 1.52 -37.92 -4.94
CA LYS A 266 2.45 -38.38 -5.97
C LYS A 266 1.98 -38.00 -7.37
N ASP A 267 0.71 -38.20 -7.69
CA ASP A 267 0.17 -37.86 -9.01
C ASP A 267 0.05 -36.35 -9.19
N TYR A 268 -0.32 -35.62 -8.15
CA TYR A 268 -0.38 -34.16 -8.17
C TYR A 268 1.00 -33.55 -8.46
N MET A 269 2.03 -33.96 -7.72
CA MET A 269 3.41 -33.50 -7.90
C MET A 269 4.00 -33.93 -9.25
N THR A 270 3.79 -35.19 -9.65
CA THR A 270 4.28 -35.70 -10.96
C THR A 270 3.67 -34.92 -12.12
N ARG A 271 2.38 -34.59 -12.05
CA ARG A 271 1.72 -33.78 -13.08
C ARG A 271 2.21 -32.35 -13.11
N LEU A 272 2.54 -31.72 -11.98
CA LEU A 272 2.99 -30.32 -11.97
C LEU A 272 4.48 -30.18 -12.32
N TYR A 273 5.33 -31.00 -11.69
CA TYR A 273 6.79 -30.83 -11.68
C TYR A 273 7.53 -31.91 -12.47
N GLY A 274 6.88 -33.02 -12.84
CA GLY A 274 7.52 -34.17 -13.48
C GLY A 274 7.84 -35.29 -12.48
N PRO A 275 8.24 -36.48 -12.95
CA PRO A 275 8.46 -37.66 -12.09
C PRO A 275 9.64 -37.52 -11.13
N ASP A 276 10.54 -36.58 -11.37
CA ASP A 276 11.76 -36.29 -10.61
C ASP A 276 11.60 -35.13 -9.61
N TYR A 277 10.36 -34.73 -9.29
CA TYR A 277 10.05 -33.57 -8.43
C TYR A 277 10.72 -33.57 -7.05
N MET A 278 11.12 -34.75 -6.55
CA MET A 278 11.85 -34.88 -5.28
C MET A 278 13.28 -34.35 -5.37
N THR A 279 13.86 -34.29 -6.57
CA THR A 279 15.19 -33.73 -6.80
C THR A 279 15.11 -32.20 -6.85
N PRO A 280 15.83 -31.48 -5.98
CA PRO A 280 15.88 -30.03 -6.03
C PRO A 280 16.46 -29.50 -7.37
N PRO A 281 15.92 -28.40 -7.93
CA PRO A 281 16.53 -27.77 -9.08
C PRO A 281 17.90 -27.15 -8.74
N PRO A 282 18.82 -27.04 -9.71
CA PRO A 282 20.06 -26.28 -9.57
C PRO A 282 19.80 -24.83 -9.15
N GLU A 283 20.74 -24.20 -8.45
CA GLU A 283 20.59 -22.84 -7.89
C GLU A 283 20.11 -21.80 -8.90
N GLY A 284 20.69 -21.75 -10.10
CA GLY A 284 20.28 -20.80 -11.15
C GLY A 284 18.88 -21.03 -11.73
N LYS A 285 18.21 -22.14 -11.36
CA LYS A 285 16.84 -22.47 -11.76
C LYS A 285 15.86 -22.42 -10.58
N ARG A 286 16.31 -22.05 -9.38
CA ARG A 286 15.43 -21.80 -8.24
C ARG A 286 14.62 -20.53 -8.51
N GLU A 287 13.32 -20.63 -8.25
CA GLU A 287 12.37 -19.55 -8.51
C GLU A 287 12.22 -18.72 -7.23
N SER A 288 12.11 -17.41 -7.39
CA SER A 288 11.78 -16.47 -6.32
C SER A 288 10.97 -15.32 -6.89
N HIS A 289 10.09 -14.74 -6.10
CA HIS A 289 9.36 -13.55 -6.48
C HIS A 289 10.23 -12.30 -6.39
N VAL A 290 9.84 -11.30 -7.17
CA VAL A 290 10.46 -9.97 -7.13
C VAL A 290 9.63 -9.08 -6.23
N VAL A 291 10.21 -8.70 -5.09
CA VAL A 291 9.59 -7.85 -4.08
C VAL A 291 10.17 -6.44 -4.13
N PHE A 292 9.34 -5.43 -3.89
CA PHE A 292 9.67 -4.01 -4.00
C PHE A 292 9.34 -3.26 -2.71
N GLN A 293 9.91 -2.05 -2.58
CA GLN A 293 9.58 -1.16 -1.47
C GLN A 293 8.16 -0.56 -1.60
N PRO A 294 7.46 -0.29 -0.48
CA PRO A 294 7.88 -0.61 0.89
C PRO A 294 7.79 -2.13 1.18
N PHE A 295 8.71 -2.64 1.98
CA PHE A 295 8.63 -3.98 2.55
C PHE A 295 8.83 -3.92 4.06
N PHE A 296 7.88 -4.49 4.79
CA PHE A 296 8.00 -4.68 6.23
C PHE A 296 6.99 -5.73 6.69
N LEU A 297 7.41 -6.54 7.65
CA LEU A 297 6.60 -7.63 8.19
C LEU A 297 5.83 -7.23 9.44
N ASP A 298 6.18 -6.07 10.00
CA ASP A 298 5.53 -5.45 11.13
C ASP A 298 5.43 -3.95 10.89
N SER A 299 4.30 -3.36 11.27
CA SER A 299 4.09 -1.93 11.04
C SER A 299 5.13 -1.08 11.78
N GLU A 300 5.75 -1.56 12.85
CA GLU A 300 6.74 -0.78 13.60
C GLU A 300 8.10 -0.69 12.86
N ASP A 301 8.37 -1.62 11.94
CA ASP A 301 9.63 -1.74 11.19
C ASP A 301 9.58 -1.09 9.79
N ALA A 302 8.53 -0.32 9.50
CA ALA A 302 8.37 0.25 8.16
C ALA A 302 9.45 1.29 7.84
N GLU A 303 10.16 1.10 6.72
CA GLU A 303 11.15 2.06 6.20
C GLU A 303 10.51 3.45 5.94
N LEU A 304 9.23 3.48 5.58
CA LEU A 304 8.45 4.71 5.41
C LEU A 304 7.25 4.72 6.34
N LYS A 305 7.12 5.79 7.13
CA LYS A 305 5.91 6.11 7.91
C LYS A 305 5.36 7.48 7.59
N VAL A 306 4.06 7.54 7.29
CA VAL A 306 3.33 8.79 7.07
C VAL A 306 2.27 8.93 8.14
N VAL A 307 2.50 9.85 9.07
CA VAL A 307 1.54 10.14 10.14
C VAL A 307 0.34 10.89 9.58
N VAL A 308 -0.85 10.37 9.88
CA VAL A 308 -2.13 11.00 9.55
C VAL A 308 -2.67 11.68 10.80
N ALA A 309 -2.47 13.00 10.91
CA ALA A 309 -2.95 13.77 12.05
C ALA A 309 -4.48 13.91 12.03
N THR A 310 -5.13 13.50 13.11
CA THR A 310 -6.60 13.54 13.28
C THR A 310 -7.02 13.89 14.70
N HIS A 311 -8.17 14.54 14.87
CA HIS A 311 -8.76 14.86 16.18
C HIS A 311 -10.14 14.21 16.37
N LYS A 312 -10.52 13.29 15.46
CA LYS A 312 -11.81 12.59 15.45
C LYS A 312 -11.73 11.28 14.68
N GLN A 313 -12.74 10.43 14.85
CA GLN A 313 -12.95 9.25 13.99
C GLN A 313 -13.01 9.68 12.52
N TYR A 314 -12.23 9.02 11.68
CA TYR A 314 -12.27 9.21 10.23
C TYR A 314 -11.80 7.94 9.52
N ALA A 315 -12.21 7.74 8.26
CA ALA A 315 -11.76 6.62 7.45
C ALA A 315 -10.29 6.81 7.06
N MET A 316 -9.44 5.85 7.44
CA MET A 316 -7.99 5.92 7.22
C MET A 316 -7.58 5.21 5.94
N PRO A 317 -6.45 5.62 5.31
CA PRO A 317 -5.85 4.84 4.23
C PRO A 317 -5.57 3.41 4.69
N GLN A 318 -5.78 2.43 3.80
CA GLN A 318 -5.54 1.01 4.12
C GLN A 318 -4.07 0.60 3.96
N ASP A 319 -3.27 1.40 3.25
CA ASP A 319 -1.85 1.14 3.05
C ASP A 319 -1.10 1.34 4.37
N ALA A 320 -0.33 0.33 4.79
CA ALA A 320 0.26 0.22 6.11
C ALA A 320 1.39 1.23 6.40
N VAL A 321 1.85 1.98 5.39
CA VAL A 321 2.75 3.14 5.63
C VAL A 321 2.04 4.27 6.37
N TYR A 322 0.71 4.36 6.27
CA TYR A 322 -0.07 5.40 6.94
C TYR A 322 -0.36 5.02 8.39
N LEU A 323 0.04 5.90 9.30
CA LEU A 323 -0.14 5.72 10.74
C LEU A 323 -1.12 6.78 11.27
N PRO A 324 -2.36 6.41 11.62
CA PRO A 324 -3.30 7.34 12.25
C PRO A 324 -2.81 7.77 13.64
N VAL A 325 -2.64 9.07 13.84
CA VAL A 325 -2.26 9.66 15.13
C VAL A 325 -3.34 10.63 15.59
N PHE A 326 -3.95 10.31 16.73
CA PHE A 326 -4.92 11.16 17.40
C PHE A 326 -4.18 12.29 18.13
N VAL A 327 -4.40 13.52 17.68
CA VAL A 327 -3.71 14.71 18.19
C VAL A 327 -4.46 15.37 19.35
N GLY A 328 -3.72 15.94 20.30
CA GLY A 328 -4.28 16.52 21.51
C GLY A 328 -4.91 15.47 22.43
N ALA A 329 -4.41 14.24 22.40
CA ALA A 329 -4.88 13.15 23.26
C ALA A 329 -4.79 13.50 24.76
N ALA A 330 -3.76 14.27 25.17
CA ALA A 330 -3.60 14.76 26.54
C ALA A 330 -4.70 15.74 26.98
N LEU A 331 -5.43 16.33 26.02
CA LEU A 331 -6.55 17.25 26.28
C LEU A 331 -7.91 16.52 26.21
N SER A 332 -7.90 15.22 25.96
CA SER A 332 -9.08 14.36 25.85
C SER A 332 -9.15 13.44 27.07
N ASP A 333 -10.36 13.09 27.51
CA ASP A 333 -10.61 12.11 28.56
C ASP A 333 -10.36 10.65 28.10
N GLY A 334 -9.68 10.46 26.97
CA GLY A 334 -9.42 9.17 26.34
C GLY A 334 -10.63 8.55 25.64
N SER A 335 -11.86 8.89 26.02
CA SER A 335 -13.10 8.30 25.45
C SER A 335 -13.30 8.64 23.97
N LYS A 336 -12.65 9.70 23.49
CA LYS A 336 -12.74 10.19 22.10
C LYS A 336 -11.70 9.58 21.16
N VAL A 337 -10.74 8.79 21.66
CA VAL A 337 -9.69 8.19 20.83
C VAL A 337 -10.23 6.92 20.16
N PRO A 338 -10.29 6.88 18.81
CA PRO A 338 -10.66 5.67 18.08
C PRO A 338 -9.76 4.47 18.39
N GLY A 339 -10.35 3.28 18.43
CA GLY A 339 -9.58 2.04 18.49
C GLY A 339 -8.61 1.91 17.30
N GLY A 340 -7.37 1.52 17.58
CA GLY A 340 -6.32 1.33 16.57
C GLY A 340 -5.56 2.60 16.16
N PHE A 341 -5.86 3.76 16.76
CA PHE A 341 -5.14 5.00 16.49
C PHE A 341 -4.04 5.17 17.54
N ARG A 342 -2.85 5.62 17.13
CA ARG A 342 -1.80 6.01 18.07
C ARG A 342 -2.18 7.33 18.72
N ARG A 343 -1.77 7.53 19.97
CA ARG A 343 -2.00 8.79 20.68
C ARG A 343 -0.73 9.62 20.67
N ASP A 344 -0.87 10.92 20.43
CA ASP A 344 0.28 11.83 20.45
C ASP A 344 0.77 12.15 21.87
N ASP A 345 0.13 11.62 22.92
CA ASP A 345 0.54 11.76 24.33
C ASP A 345 1.34 10.56 24.87
N GLU A 346 1.66 9.59 24.01
CA GLU A 346 2.55 8.46 24.33
C GLU A 346 4.02 8.83 24.10
N GLY A 347 4.94 8.36 24.96
CA GLY A 347 6.38 8.61 24.81
C GLY A 347 6.77 10.09 24.98
N GLU A 348 7.84 10.53 24.32
CA GLU A 348 8.25 11.94 24.35
C GLU A 348 7.33 12.76 23.45
N ASN A 349 6.67 13.77 24.01
CA ASN A 349 5.60 14.47 23.31
C ASN A 349 5.34 15.91 23.77
N ILE A 350 4.50 16.61 23.00
CA ILE A 350 3.95 17.94 23.30
C ILE A 350 2.42 17.99 23.13
N SER A 351 1.72 16.87 23.35
CA SER A 351 0.27 16.73 23.09
C SER A 351 -0.57 17.79 23.79
N ALA A 352 -0.21 18.15 25.03
CA ALA A 352 -0.89 19.19 25.80
C ALA A 352 -0.89 20.58 25.09
N LYS A 353 0.04 20.82 24.16
CA LYS A 353 0.15 22.06 23.40
C LYS A 353 -0.70 22.10 22.13
N ASN A 354 -1.51 21.07 21.86
CA ASN A 354 -2.25 20.92 20.59
C ASN A 354 -3.15 22.11 20.23
N LYS A 355 -3.71 22.82 21.22
CA LYS A 355 -4.54 24.02 20.98
C LYS A 355 -3.81 25.08 20.13
N GLY A 356 -2.51 25.31 20.38
CA GLY A 356 -1.70 26.26 19.61
C GLY A 356 -0.88 25.62 18.49
N TRP A 357 -0.40 24.38 18.71
CA TRP A 357 0.54 23.71 17.82
C TRP A 357 -0.14 22.84 16.75
N CYS A 358 -1.43 22.54 16.89
CA CYS A 358 -2.21 21.77 15.93
C CYS A 358 -1.51 20.44 15.53
N GLU A 359 -1.47 20.10 14.24
CA GLU A 359 -0.83 18.91 13.70
C GLU A 359 0.68 18.79 14.00
N LEU A 360 1.34 19.87 14.44
CA LEU A 360 2.77 19.80 14.82
C LEU A 360 3.00 18.94 16.06
N THR A 361 1.96 18.70 16.87
CA THR A 361 2.04 17.72 17.97
C THR A 361 2.25 16.30 17.45
N ALA A 362 1.56 15.89 16.39
CA ALA A 362 1.83 14.65 15.68
C ALA A 362 3.21 14.64 15.00
N LEU A 363 3.64 15.77 14.42
CA LEU A 363 4.98 15.89 13.84
C LEU A 363 6.08 15.66 14.89
N TYR A 364 5.96 16.30 16.05
CA TYR A 364 6.89 16.16 17.17
C TYR A 364 6.91 14.73 17.69
N TRP A 365 5.73 14.15 17.90
CA TRP A 365 5.61 12.76 18.33
C TRP A 365 6.28 11.81 17.33
N ALA A 366 6.07 12.02 16.03
CA ALA A 366 6.72 11.24 14.99
C ALA A 366 8.25 11.34 15.04
N TRP A 367 8.76 12.56 15.23
CA TRP A 367 10.19 12.85 15.37
C TRP A 367 10.85 12.09 16.53
N LYS A 368 10.19 12.06 17.70
CA LYS A 368 10.78 11.48 18.89
C LYS A 368 10.58 9.98 19.02
N ASN A 369 9.48 9.44 18.48
CA ASN A 369 9.05 8.08 18.80
C ASN A 369 9.13 7.10 17.63
N LEU A 370 9.09 7.56 16.37
CA LEU A 370 9.16 6.64 15.23
C LEU A 370 10.60 6.31 14.85
N LYS A 371 10.81 5.05 14.45
CA LYS A 371 12.06 4.55 13.84
C LYS A 371 11.74 4.14 12.40
N ALA A 372 11.97 5.05 11.46
CA ALA A 372 11.74 4.84 10.03
C ALA A 372 12.76 5.66 9.24
N ASP A 373 13.16 5.15 8.06
CA ASP A 373 14.12 5.77 7.14
C ASP A 373 13.53 6.98 6.40
N ALA A 374 12.21 7.08 6.34
CA ALA A 374 11.47 8.24 5.89
C ALA A 374 10.23 8.45 6.75
N VAL A 375 9.96 9.72 7.08
CA VAL A 375 8.83 10.13 7.91
C VAL A 375 8.04 11.23 7.21
N GLY A 376 6.72 11.16 7.27
CA GLY A 376 5.81 12.13 6.68
C GLY A 376 4.68 12.55 7.61
N LEU A 377 4.06 13.68 7.28
CA LEU A 377 2.87 14.20 7.93
C LEU A 377 1.83 14.54 6.87
N VAL A 378 0.61 14.05 7.08
CA VAL A 378 -0.59 14.40 6.31
C VAL A 378 -1.77 14.62 7.24
N HIS A 379 -2.89 15.12 6.70
CA HIS A 379 -4.11 15.35 7.47
C HIS A 379 -5.11 14.24 7.22
N TYR A 380 -5.96 13.97 8.20
CA TYR A 380 -7.06 13.00 8.06
C TYR A 380 -7.95 13.18 6.82
N ARG A 381 -8.07 14.41 6.30
CA ARG A 381 -8.90 14.76 5.12
C ARG A 381 -8.12 15.24 3.90
N ARG A 382 -6.78 15.29 3.96
CA ARG A 382 -5.92 15.75 2.87
C ARG A 382 -4.68 14.88 2.81
N HIS A 383 -4.52 14.20 1.69
CA HIS A 383 -3.42 13.27 1.45
C HIS A 383 -2.72 13.62 0.12
N PHE A 384 -1.51 13.12 -0.09
CA PHE A 384 -0.91 13.13 -1.42
C PHE A 384 -1.76 12.29 -2.38
N LYS A 385 -1.94 12.78 -3.61
CA LYS A 385 -2.75 12.13 -4.65
C LYS A 385 -1.88 11.20 -5.50
N GLY A 386 -2.17 9.91 -5.43
CA GLY A 386 -1.63 8.89 -6.33
C GLY A 386 -2.47 8.69 -7.59
N ARG A 387 -2.16 7.64 -8.37
CA ARG A 387 -2.90 7.30 -9.60
C ARG A 387 -4.32 6.81 -9.35
N GLY A 388 -4.52 6.07 -8.26
CA GLY A 388 -5.79 5.44 -7.89
C GLY A 388 -6.62 6.19 -6.84
N GLY A 389 -6.08 7.26 -6.24
CA GLY A 389 -6.69 7.96 -5.11
C GLY A 389 -5.64 8.57 -4.19
N ILE A 390 -5.65 8.16 -2.91
CA ILE A 390 -4.56 8.44 -1.97
C ILE A 390 -3.29 7.76 -2.49
N ALA A 391 -2.14 8.43 -2.41
CA ALA A 391 -0.87 7.86 -2.83
C ALA A 391 -0.55 6.59 -2.01
N SER A 392 -0.12 5.52 -2.68
CA SER A 392 0.38 4.32 -2.00
C SER A 392 1.79 4.55 -1.45
N GLY A 393 2.20 3.73 -0.47
CA GLY A 393 3.57 3.70 0.03
C GLY A 393 4.59 3.44 -1.09
N ALA A 394 4.25 2.60 -2.06
CA ALA A 394 5.10 2.35 -3.22
C ALA A 394 5.28 3.60 -4.10
N GLU A 395 4.23 4.39 -4.31
CA GLU A 395 4.33 5.66 -5.05
C GLU A 395 5.18 6.69 -4.30
N LEU A 396 5.06 6.76 -2.97
CA LEU A 396 5.86 7.65 -2.13
C LEU A 396 7.34 7.23 -2.12
N CYS A 397 7.63 5.93 -1.97
CA CYS A 397 9.00 5.41 -2.04
C CYS A 397 9.63 5.68 -3.41
N ALA A 398 8.87 5.48 -4.50
CA ALA A 398 9.33 5.78 -5.85
C ALA A 398 9.64 7.28 -6.05
N ALA A 399 8.89 8.17 -5.40
CA ALA A 399 9.14 9.61 -5.39
C ALA A 399 10.40 9.99 -4.58
N LEU A 400 10.63 9.35 -3.42
CA LEU A 400 11.84 9.53 -2.61
C LEU A 400 13.10 8.87 -3.21
N ALA A 401 12.96 7.99 -4.19
CA ALA A 401 14.10 7.45 -4.90
C ALA A 401 14.84 8.52 -5.72
N SER A 402 14.15 9.60 -6.15
CA SER A 402 14.73 10.67 -6.96
C SER A 402 14.94 12.00 -6.22
N ALA A 403 14.47 12.11 -4.97
CA ALA A 403 14.50 13.32 -4.15
C ALA A 403 14.58 13.00 -2.64
N ASP A 404 14.83 14.00 -1.81
CA ASP A 404 14.95 13.85 -0.36
C ASP A 404 13.65 14.20 0.38
N ALA A 405 12.74 14.91 -0.30
CA ALA A 405 11.42 15.23 0.21
C ALA A 405 10.32 15.15 -0.86
N ILE A 406 9.10 14.89 -0.41
CA ILE A 406 7.85 15.05 -1.15
C ILE A 406 7.08 16.19 -0.50
N LEU A 407 6.70 17.18 -1.31
CA LEU A 407 5.92 18.33 -0.88
C LEU A 407 4.62 18.43 -1.68
N PRO A 408 3.57 19.09 -1.17
CA PRO A 408 2.37 19.34 -1.94
C PRO A 408 2.70 20.22 -3.14
N LYS A 409 1.90 20.21 -4.21
CA LYS A 409 2.02 21.25 -5.24
C LYS A 409 1.84 22.65 -4.63
N LYS A 410 2.69 23.60 -5.03
CA LYS A 410 2.57 24.99 -4.57
C LYS A 410 1.20 25.57 -4.90
N ARG A 411 0.68 26.35 -3.96
CA ARG A 411 -0.48 27.19 -4.18
C ARG A 411 -0.01 28.56 -4.66
N ASN A 412 -0.60 29.05 -5.75
CA ASN A 412 -0.35 30.40 -6.27
C ASN A 412 -1.38 31.40 -5.74
N TYR A 413 -0.87 32.54 -5.27
CA TYR A 413 -1.62 33.73 -4.92
C TYR A 413 -1.42 34.75 -6.04
N PHE A 414 -2.50 35.28 -6.60
CA PHE A 414 -2.40 36.17 -7.76
C PHE A 414 -2.22 37.64 -7.39
N ILE A 415 -2.60 38.02 -6.16
CA ILE A 415 -2.70 39.42 -5.73
C ILE A 415 -2.15 39.66 -4.32
N GLU A 416 -1.46 38.68 -3.75
CA GLU A 416 -0.91 38.72 -2.38
C GLU A 416 0.42 37.97 -2.33
N THR A 417 1.33 38.46 -1.48
CA THR A 417 2.51 37.71 -1.06
C THR A 417 2.16 36.80 0.12
N THR A 418 3.04 35.85 0.45
CA THR A 418 2.91 35.01 1.64
C THR A 418 2.76 35.84 2.91
N TYR A 419 3.50 36.95 3.04
CA TYR A 419 3.38 37.86 4.17
C TYR A 419 2.05 38.59 4.17
N SER A 420 1.68 39.27 3.06
CA SER A 420 0.43 40.05 3.03
C SER A 420 -0.79 39.16 3.27
N GLN A 421 -0.78 37.93 2.75
CA GLN A 421 -1.84 36.96 2.97
C GLN A 421 -1.94 36.54 4.45
N TYR A 422 -0.82 36.43 5.16
CA TYR A 422 -0.80 36.12 6.59
C TYR A 422 -1.43 37.27 7.38
N VAL A 423 -0.95 38.50 7.22
CA VAL A 423 -1.37 39.65 8.03
C VAL A 423 -2.83 40.09 7.77
N HIS A 424 -3.39 39.77 6.58
CA HIS A 424 -4.83 39.95 6.34
C HIS A 424 -5.70 38.94 7.09
N ALA A 425 -5.12 37.85 7.59
CA ALA A 425 -5.84 36.77 8.27
C ALA A 425 -5.47 36.60 9.75
N HIS A 426 -4.29 37.09 10.16
CA HIS A 426 -3.62 36.85 11.44
C HIS A 426 -2.80 38.08 11.86
N HIS A 427 -2.05 38.02 12.97
CA HIS A 427 -1.32 39.17 13.51
C HIS A 427 0.08 39.28 12.91
N ALA A 428 0.50 40.48 12.48
CA ALA A 428 1.81 40.67 11.84
C ALA A 428 2.98 40.31 12.76
N VAL A 429 2.83 40.59 14.06
CA VAL A 429 3.83 40.29 15.11
C VAL A 429 4.29 38.84 15.10
N ASP A 430 3.42 37.89 14.69
CA ASP A 430 3.75 36.47 14.60
C ASP A 430 4.95 36.23 13.68
N LEU A 431 4.92 36.83 12.48
CA LEU A 431 5.96 36.67 11.47
C LEU A 431 7.15 37.58 11.73
N ASP A 432 6.89 38.79 12.23
CA ASP A 432 7.94 39.75 12.52
C ASP A 432 8.86 39.26 13.65
N GLU A 433 8.28 38.69 14.72
CA GLU A 433 9.05 38.09 15.81
C GLU A 433 9.74 36.79 15.37
N THR A 434 9.08 35.98 14.51
CA THR A 434 9.73 34.81 13.89
C THR A 434 10.99 35.22 13.13
N ARG A 435 10.93 36.32 12.36
CA ARG A 435 12.09 36.83 11.63
C ARG A 435 13.23 37.24 12.57
N ARG A 436 12.93 37.92 13.68
CA ARG A 436 13.93 38.31 14.70
C ARG A 436 14.60 37.08 15.32
N ILE A 437 13.83 36.05 15.66
CA ILE A 437 14.36 34.78 16.17
C ILE A 437 15.32 34.15 15.16
N LEU A 438 14.99 34.17 13.87
CA LEU A 438 15.90 33.68 12.83
C LEU A 438 17.17 34.54 12.74
N GLU A 439 17.08 35.86 12.84
CA GLU A 439 18.28 36.72 12.84
C GLU A 439 19.22 36.41 14.01
N GLU A 440 18.68 36.14 15.19
CA GLU A 440 19.45 35.86 16.40
C GLU A 440 20.04 34.44 16.45
N ARG A 441 19.29 33.43 15.98
CA ARG A 441 19.63 32.01 16.19
C ARG A 441 19.97 31.23 14.92
N HIS A 442 19.46 31.66 13.77
CA HIS A 442 19.50 30.94 12.49
C HIS A 442 19.72 31.92 11.32
N SER A 443 20.77 32.74 11.43
CA SER A 443 20.98 33.89 10.54
C SER A 443 21.15 33.49 9.07
N ASP A 444 21.56 32.26 8.81
CA ASP A 444 21.63 31.62 7.49
C ASP A 444 20.26 31.45 6.81
N CYS A 445 19.17 31.41 7.58
CA CYS A 445 17.81 31.26 7.07
C CYS A 445 17.09 32.60 6.78
N VAL A 446 17.63 33.74 7.22
CA VAL A 446 16.95 35.06 7.12
C VAL A 446 16.71 35.46 5.66
N SER A 447 17.71 35.26 4.80
CA SER A 447 17.59 35.56 3.37
C SER A 447 16.49 34.73 2.69
N ALA A 448 16.37 33.46 3.07
CA ALA A 448 15.32 32.57 2.59
C ALA A 448 13.95 32.98 3.15
N PHE A 449 13.87 33.39 4.42
CA PHE A 449 12.66 33.90 5.04
C PHE A 449 12.12 35.11 4.27
N ASP A 450 12.97 36.10 4.01
CA ASP A 450 12.60 37.32 3.29
C ASP A 450 12.13 37.02 1.85
N ALA A 451 12.79 36.07 1.18
CA ALA A 451 12.39 35.63 -0.14
C ALA A 451 11.01 34.93 -0.13
N VAL A 452 10.76 34.03 0.84
CA VAL A 452 9.49 33.33 0.98
C VAL A 452 8.36 34.29 1.35
N MET A 453 8.60 35.25 2.23
CA MET A 453 7.61 36.26 2.63
C MET A 453 7.17 37.15 1.46
N LYS A 454 8.09 37.42 0.51
CA LYS A 454 7.81 38.16 -0.73
C LYS A 454 7.22 37.29 -1.85
N SER A 455 7.31 35.97 -1.75
CA SER A 455 6.78 35.05 -2.76
C SER A 455 5.26 35.10 -2.85
N THR A 456 4.72 34.94 -4.06
CA THR A 456 3.30 34.79 -4.36
C THR A 456 2.89 33.32 -4.50
N SER A 457 3.77 32.37 -4.14
CA SER A 457 3.46 30.95 -4.12
C SER A 457 4.11 30.25 -2.93
N GLY A 458 3.55 29.14 -2.48
CA GLY A 458 4.18 28.32 -1.44
C GLY A 458 3.50 26.97 -1.22
N HIS A 459 4.22 26.06 -0.57
CA HIS A 459 3.69 24.81 -0.07
C HIS A 459 2.79 25.07 1.14
N ARG A 460 1.70 24.32 1.27
CA ARG A 460 0.64 24.57 2.26
C ARG A 460 0.28 23.31 3.03
N PHE A 461 -0.41 23.49 4.15
CA PHE A 461 -0.90 22.44 5.04
C PHE A 461 0.16 21.72 5.89
N ASN A 462 1.40 22.16 6.06
CA ASN A 462 2.40 21.39 6.83
C ASN A 462 2.55 19.93 6.35
N MET A 463 2.19 19.63 5.10
CA MET A 463 2.24 18.27 4.55
C MET A 463 3.59 18.02 3.92
N MET A 464 4.23 16.91 4.27
CA MET A 464 5.51 16.50 3.70
C MET A 464 5.74 15.00 3.86
N VAL A 465 6.71 14.47 3.12
CA VAL A 465 7.40 13.22 3.44
C VAL A 465 8.87 13.46 3.22
N MET A 466 9.73 13.14 4.18
CA MET A 466 11.17 13.41 4.14
C MET A 466 11.96 12.17 4.52
N LYS A 467 13.14 11.98 3.91
CA LYS A 467 14.12 11.01 4.42
C LYS A 467 14.56 11.40 5.83
N ARG A 468 14.89 10.40 6.65
CA ARG A 468 15.12 10.56 8.09
C ARG A 468 16.16 11.63 8.44
N PRO A 469 17.35 11.71 7.81
CA PRO A 469 18.32 12.75 8.15
C PRO A 469 17.79 14.17 7.92
N LEU A 470 17.04 14.37 6.84
CA LEU A 470 16.43 15.67 6.52
C LEU A 470 15.27 15.98 7.46
N PHE A 471 14.46 14.98 7.79
CA PHE A 471 13.34 15.11 8.71
C PHE A 471 13.80 15.50 10.12
N ASP A 472 14.86 14.87 10.63
CA ASP A 472 15.44 15.17 11.95
C ASP A 472 16.04 16.59 11.98
N ASP A 473 16.78 17.00 10.94
CA ASP A 473 17.32 18.37 10.83
C ASP A 473 16.20 19.41 10.75
N TYR A 474 15.16 19.16 9.94
CA TYR A 474 13.99 20.02 9.84
C TYR A 474 13.27 20.16 11.17
N CYS A 475 13.00 19.05 11.87
CA CYS A 475 12.31 19.10 13.15
C CYS A 475 13.15 19.80 14.22
N THR A 476 14.45 19.52 14.28
CA THR A 476 15.37 20.20 15.20
C THR A 476 15.32 21.72 15.00
N TRP A 477 15.43 22.18 13.75
CA TRP A 477 15.36 23.60 13.43
C TRP A 477 13.97 24.20 13.70
N LEU A 478 12.90 23.54 13.25
CA LEU A 478 11.53 24.04 13.36
C LEU A 478 11.10 24.20 14.83
N PHE A 479 11.33 23.16 15.65
CA PHE A 479 10.92 23.18 17.05
C PHE A 479 11.79 24.12 17.89
N ASP A 480 13.04 24.35 17.52
CA ASP A 480 13.88 25.40 18.15
C ASP A 480 13.28 26.79 17.94
N VAL A 481 12.95 27.13 16.67
CA VAL A 481 12.36 28.43 16.31
C VAL A 481 10.99 28.62 16.96
N LEU A 482 10.10 27.63 16.85
CA LEU A 482 8.73 27.77 17.36
C LEU A 482 8.64 27.76 18.89
N SER A 483 9.52 27.02 19.57
CA SER A 483 9.54 27.05 21.05
C SER A 483 10.02 28.40 21.57
N GLU A 484 10.96 29.04 20.87
CA GLU A 484 11.37 30.40 21.21
C GLU A 484 10.25 31.41 20.90
N LEU A 485 9.53 31.22 19.79
CA LEU A 485 8.37 32.07 19.45
C LEU A 485 7.27 31.96 20.51
N GLU A 486 6.97 30.75 20.98
CA GLU A 486 6.02 30.50 22.07
C GLU A 486 6.42 31.22 23.37
N ARG A 487 7.73 31.35 23.64
CA ARG A 487 8.23 32.07 24.81
C ARG A 487 8.06 33.60 24.69
N ARG A 488 8.08 34.14 23.46
CA ARG A 488 8.06 35.59 23.20
C ARG A 488 6.68 36.16 22.92
N LEU A 489 5.79 35.37 22.34
CA LEU A 489 4.44 35.83 21.98
C LEU A 489 3.48 35.72 23.17
N ASP A 490 2.77 36.83 23.46
CA ASP A 490 1.57 36.80 24.29
C ASP A 490 0.34 36.55 23.43
N VAL A 491 -0.25 35.36 23.58
CA VAL A 491 -1.46 34.93 22.85
C VAL A 491 -2.72 35.00 23.71
N SER A 492 -2.66 35.58 24.90
CA SER A 492 -3.79 35.64 25.85
C SER A 492 -5.01 36.38 25.28
N SER A 493 -4.78 37.35 24.40
CA SER A 493 -5.82 38.13 23.71
C SER A 493 -6.28 37.51 22.38
N TYR A 494 -5.68 36.41 21.93
CA TYR A 494 -5.97 35.84 20.62
C TYR A 494 -7.32 35.13 20.63
N SER A 495 -8.03 35.19 19.50
CA SER A 495 -9.20 34.33 19.29
C SER A 495 -8.80 32.85 19.32
N GLU A 496 -9.73 31.94 19.61
CA GLU A 496 -9.45 30.49 19.57
C GLU A 496 -8.85 30.04 18.21
N TYR A 497 -9.22 30.72 17.13
CA TYR A 497 -8.69 30.44 15.80
C TYR A 497 -7.25 30.96 15.65
N ASP A 498 -6.98 32.19 16.07
CA ASP A 498 -5.66 32.83 15.96
C ASP A 498 -4.64 32.23 16.95
N ALA A 499 -5.10 31.68 18.08
CA ALA A 499 -4.27 30.95 19.05
C ALA A 499 -3.52 29.75 18.45
N ARG A 500 -3.92 29.30 17.24
CA ARG A 500 -3.23 28.28 16.43
C ARG A 500 -1.99 28.79 15.69
N VAL A 501 -1.47 29.95 16.11
CA VAL A 501 -0.37 30.71 15.49
C VAL A 501 0.81 29.83 15.09
N PHE A 502 1.26 28.92 15.96
CA PHE A 502 2.44 28.09 15.69
C PHE A 502 2.24 27.17 14.48
N GLY A 503 1.03 26.61 14.33
CA GLY A 503 0.66 25.85 13.14
C GLY A 503 0.65 26.68 11.85
N PHE A 504 0.20 27.94 11.94
CA PHE A 504 0.16 28.85 10.79
C PHE A 504 1.55 29.35 10.37
N VAL A 505 2.41 29.65 11.35
CA VAL A 505 3.81 30.07 11.13
C VAL A 505 4.61 28.90 10.55
N ALA A 506 4.49 27.70 11.12
CA ALA A 506 5.17 26.49 10.63
C ALA A 506 4.89 26.22 9.14
N GLU A 507 3.66 26.49 8.69
CA GLU A 507 3.25 26.30 7.30
C GLU A 507 4.07 27.14 6.32
N ARG A 508 4.58 28.30 6.77
CA ARG A 508 5.49 29.14 5.97
C ARG A 508 6.94 28.72 6.17
N LEU A 509 7.32 28.36 7.39
CA LEU A 509 8.70 27.96 7.72
C LEU A 509 9.17 26.73 6.96
N LEU A 510 8.27 25.84 6.54
CA LEU A 510 8.63 24.71 5.66
C LEU A 510 9.31 25.19 4.36
N ASP A 511 8.78 26.22 3.70
CA ASP A 511 9.39 26.78 2.48
C ASP A 511 10.69 27.52 2.75
N VAL A 512 10.79 28.18 3.92
CA VAL A 512 12.01 28.86 4.36
C VAL A 512 13.14 27.84 4.51
N TYR A 513 12.88 26.74 5.21
CA TYR A 513 13.84 25.67 5.41
C TYR A 513 14.25 25.01 4.09
N VAL A 514 13.27 24.65 3.24
CA VAL A 514 13.52 24.04 1.93
C VAL A 514 14.41 24.92 1.06
N LEU A 515 14.17 26.23 1.05
CA LEU A 515 14.97 27.19 0.29
C LEU A 515 16.36 27.39 0.90
N ALA A 516 16.46 27.56 2.22
CA ALA A 516 17.73 27.79 2.92
C ALA A 516 18.68 26.59 2.80
N ARG A 517 18.15 25.37 2.94
CA ARG A 517 18.91 24.11 2.88
C ARG A 517 19.04 23.55 1.46
N LYS A 518 18.45 24.20 0.45
CA LYS A 518 18.45 23.77 -0.96
C LYS A 518 17.98 22.32 -1.12
N VAL A 519 16.91 21.97 -0.40
CA VAL A 519 16.38 20.60 -0.37
C VAL A 519 15.95 20.18 -1.77
N LYS A 520 16.38 18.99 -2.20
CA LYS A 520 15.89 18.37 -3.43
C LYS A 520 14.54 17.71 -3.14
N TYR A 521 13.47 18.23 -3.73
CA TYR A 521 12.12 17.72 -3.50
C TYR A 521 11.37 17.44 -4.81
N VAL A 522 10.31 16.63 -4.70
CA VAL A 522 9.31 16.44 -5.75
C VAL A 522 7.95 16.92 -5.25
N GLU A 523 7.15 17.52 -6.14
CA GLU A 523 5.80 17.96 -5.82
C GLU A 523 4.76 16.89 -6.19
N MET A 524 3.86 16.60 -5.24
CA MET A 524 2.69 15.74 -5.48
C MET A 524 1.39 16.54 -5.29
N PRO A 525 0.37 16.36 -6.15
CA PRO A 525 -0.93 17.00 -5.93
C PRO A 525 -1.56 16.55 -4.62
N VAL A 526 -2.42 17.39 -4.03
CA VAL A 526 -3.17 17.04 -2.82
C VAL A 526 -4.57 16.56 -3.19
N LEU A 527 -4.98 15.42 -2.64
CA LEU A 527 -6.33 14.91 -2.70
C LEU A 527 -7.12 15.42 -1.48
N HIS A 528 -8.26 16.06 -1.74
CA HIS A 528 -9.21 16.47 -0.71
C HIS A 528 -10.34 15.46 -0.61
N LEU A 529 -10.55 14.88 0.57
CA LEU A 529 -11.61 13.89 0.82
C LEU A 529 -12.97 14.54 1.12
N GLU A 530 -12.97 15.82 1.44
CA GLU A 530 -14.17 16.65 1.67
C GLU A 530 -14.38 17.65 0.52
N SER A 531 -15.64 17.95 0.22
CA SER A 531 -16.00 18.94 -0.81
C SER A 531 -15.44 20.32 -0.48
N GLN A 532 -14.90 20.99 -1.50
CA GLN A 532 -14.33 22.33 -1.35
C GLN A 532 -15.37 23.37 -1.78
N HIS A 533 -16.01 24.05 -0.82
CA HIS A 533 -16.99 25.11 -1.09
C HIS A 533 -16.30 26.40 -1.58
N TRP A 534 -15.89 26.42 -2.85
CA TRP A 534 -15.14 27.52 -3.48
C TRP A 534 -15.80 28.90 -3.38
N PRO A 535 -17.12 29.07 -3.59
CA PRO A 535 -17.76 30.38 -3.49
C PRO A 535 -17.58 31.02 -2.10
N ARG A 536 -17.77 30.24 -1.04
CA ARG A 536 -17.57 30.70 0.34
C ARG A 536 -16.12 31.07 0.61
N LYS A 537 -15.16 30.31 0.09
CA LYS A 537 -13.73 30.60 0.25
C LYS A 537 -13.33 31.90 -0.45
N ILE A 538 -13.86 32.15 -1.65
CA ILE A 538 -13.61 33.39 -2.40
C ILE A 538 -14.19 34.59 -1.64
N VAL A 539 -15.44 34.50 -1.17
CA VAL A 539 -16.07 35.58 -0.38
C VAL A 539 -15.30 35.85 0.91
N ALA A 540 -14.90 34.82 1.65
CA ALA A 540 -14.12 34.97 2.88
C ALA A 540 -12.73 35.60 2.61
N PHE A 541 -12.10 35.26 1.49
CA PHE A 541 -10.84 35.86 1.05
C PHE A 541 -11.02 37.34 0.72
N LEU A 542 -12.00 37.69 -0.12
CA LEU A 542 -12.27 39.09 -0.50
C LEU A 542 -12.62 39.93 0.74
N ARG A 543 -13.42 39.38 1.66
CA ARG A 543 -13.75 40.05 2.93
C ARG A 543 -12.49 40.36 3.74
N ARG A 544 -11.58 39.39 3.92
CA ARG A 544 -10.32 39.63 4.65
C ARG A 544 -9.41 40.65 3.97
N LYS A 545 -9.39 40.66 2.64
CA LYS A 545 -8.55 41.60 1.87
C LYS A 545 -9.04 43.05 1.93
N PHE A 546 -10.35 43.26 1.92
CA PHE A 546 -10.94 44.60 1.81
C PHE A 546 -11.53 45.14 3.11
N ALA A 547 -11.81 44.30 4.10
CA ALA A 547 -12.17 44.74 5.44
C ALA A 547 -10.88 44.93 6.26
N ARG A 548 -10.58 46.17 6.68
CA ARG A 548 -9.50 46.43 7.64
C ARG A 548 -9.81 45.70 8.95
N ARG A 549 -8.89 44.86 9.44
CA ARG A 549 -8.86 44.48 10.86
C ARG A 549 -8.51 45.75 11.64
N ALA A 550 -9.29 46.06 12.67
CA ALA A 550 -8.82 46.96 13.72
C ALA A 550 -7.80 46.16 14.53
N ASP A 551 -6.59 46.68 14.66
CA ASP A 551 -5.49 46.05 15.39
C ASP A 551 -5.80 45.85 16.87
#